data_AF-A0A954J9S2-F1
#
_entry.id   AF-A0A954J9S2-F1
#
_cell.length_a   1.000
_cell.length_b   1.000
_cell.length_c   1.000
_cell.angle_alpha   90.00
_cell.angle_beta   90.00
_cell.angle_gamma   90.00
#
_symmetry.space_group_name_H-M   'P 1'
#
loop_
_entity.id
_entity.type
_entity.pdbx_description
1 polymer ?
#
loop_
_entity_poly.entity_id
_entity_poly.type
_entity_poly.pdbx_seq_one_letter_code
_entity_poly.pdbx_strand_id
1 'polypeptide(L)' 'MTSGIRRLLTAAAIASGVVALMSLSDMILGIPFAGFSIMMDVMFLVSALLILYMIRQCFVESR' A
#
# COMPACT_ATOMS: atom_id res chain seq x y z
N MET A 1 21.86 -3.77 5.21
CA MET A 1 21.02 -4.43 4.17
C MET A 1 21.82 -4.61 2.88
N THR A 2 21.70 -5.77 2.22
CA THR A 2 22.24 -5.94 0.85
C THR A 2 21.46 -5.12 -0.17
N SER A 3 22.11 -4.70 -1.26
CA SER A 3 21.53 -3.86 -2.32
C SER A 3 20.26 -4.47 -2.92
N GLY A 4 20.18 -5.80 -3.01
CA GLY A 4 19.00 -6.52 -3.51
C GLY A 4 17.76 -6.33 -2.64
N ILE A 5 17.90 -6.43 -1.31
CA ILE A 5 16.79 -6.28 -0.35
C ILE A 5 16.25 -4.85 -0.35
N ARG A 6 17.15 -3.85 -0.42
CA ARG A 6 16.72 -2.44 -0.54
C ARG A 6 15.89 -2.18 -1.79
N ARG A 7 16.30 -2.75 -2.94
CA ARG A 7 15.57 -2.60 -4.20
C ARG A 7 14.19 -3.27 -4.16
N LEU A 8 14.10 -4.43 -3.51
CA LEU A 8 12.85 -5.15 -3.25
C LEU A 8 11.89 -4.34 -2.37
N LEU A 9 12.39 -3.78 -1.25
CA LEU A 9 11.60 -2.93 -0.35
C LEU A 9 11.09 -1.67 -1.05
N THR A 10 11.91 -1.02 -1.87
CA THR A 10 11.46 0.13 -2.65
C THR A 10 10.40 -0.23 -3.68
N ALA A 11 10.53 -1.38 -4.36
CA ALA A 11 9.53 -1.84 -5.31
C ALA A 11 8.19 -2.18 -4.62
N ALA A 12 8.26 -2.84 -3.46
CA ALA A 12 7.08 -3.15 -2.64
C ALA A 12 6.38 -1.89 -2.13
N ALA A 13 7.14 -0.86 -1.73
CA ALA A 13 6.58 0.42 -1.29
C ALA A 13 5.84 1.16 -2.41
N ILE A 14 6.38 1.11 -3.63
CA ILE A 14 5.73 1.71 -4.80
C ILE A 14 4.44 0.95 -5.12
N ALA A 15 4.48 -0.38 -5.13
CA ALA A 15 3.31 -1.22 -5.39
C ALA A 15 2.19 -0.98 -4.36
N SER A 16 2.51 -0.92 -3.06
CA SER A 16 1.51 -0.62 -2.02
C SER A 16 0.96 0.80 -2.12
N GLY A 17 1.78 1.77 -2.52
CA GLY A 17 1.34 3.14 -2.81
C GLY A 17 0.33 3.20 -3.96
N VAL A 18 0.55 2.45 -5.03
CA VAL A 18 -0.42 2.36 -6.15
C VAL A 18 -1.74 1.75 -5.68
N VAL A 19 -1.70 0.68 -4.88
CA VAL A 19 -2.91 0.06 -4.31
C VAL A 19 -3.67 1.03 -3.42
N ALA A 20 -2.99 1.83 -2.59
CA ALA A 20 -3.63 2.83 -1.75
C ALA A 20 -4.34 3.92 -2.59
N LEU A 21 -3.71 4.39 -3.68
CA LEU A 21 -4.33 5.34 -4.60
C LEU A 21 -5.54 4.74 -5.32
N MET A 22 -5.45 3.47 -5.73
CA MET A 22 -6.55 2.76 -6.37
C MET A 22 -7.74 2.60 -5.42
N SER A 23 -7.49 2.22 -4.17
CA SER A 23 -8.50 2.12 -3.11
C SER A 23 -9.15 3.47 -2.78
N LEU A 24 -8.37 4.55 -2.70
CA LEU A 24 -8.88 5.91 -2.54
C LEU A 24 -9.74 6.35 -3.73
N SER A 25 -9.29 6.06 -4.95
CA SER A 25 -10.04 6.41 -6.16
C SER A 25 -11.37 5.68 -6.23
N ASP A 26 -11.42 4.42 -5.79
CA ASP A 26 -12.65 3.64 -5.75
C ASP A 26 -13.61 4.15 -4.68
N MET A 27 -13.12 4.53 -3.50
CA MET A 27 -13.93 5.12 -2.43
C MET A 27 -14.53 6.49 -2.80
N ILE A 28 -13.84 7.30 -3.62
CA ILE A 28 -14.27 8.65 -4.01
C ILE A 28 -15.16 8.65 -5.25
N LEU A 29 -14.79 7.87 -6.28
CA LEU A 29 -15.47 7.88 -7.58
C LEU A 29 -16.48 6.74 -7.72
N GLY A 30 -16.43 5.71 -6.87
CA GLY A 30 -17.31 4.54 -6.93
C GLY A 30 -17.10 3.68 -8.19
N ILE A 31 -15.94 3.79 -8.85
CA ILE A 31 -15.64 3.13 -10.12
C ILE A 31 -14.16 2.70 -9.99
N PRO A 32 -13.81 1.44 -9.65
CA PRO A 32 -14.16 0.21 -10.36
C PRO A 32 -14.80 -0.96 -9.57
N PHE A 33 -15.06 -0.85 -8.25
CA PHE A 33 -15.77 -1.90 -7.46
C PHE A 33 -17.17 -1.48 -7.00
N ALA A 34 -17.87 -0.66 -7.80
CA ALA A 34 -19.28 -0.33 -7.59
C ALA A 34 -20.14 -1.60 -7.46
N GLY A 35 -20.42 -2.00 -6.21
CA GLY A 35 -21.37 -3.07 -5.90
C GLY A 35 -20.97 -4.05 -4.78
N PHE A 36 -19.70 -4.14 -4.38
CA PHE A 36 -19.23 -5.26 -3.52
C PHE A 36 -18.93 -4.94 -2.03
N SER A 37 -19.13 -3.70 -1.57
CA SER A 37 -19.07 -3.22 -0.17
C SER A 37 -17.84 -2.37 0.17
N ILE A 38 -18.09 -1.15 0.69
CA ILE A 38 -17.11 -0.16 1.20
C ILE A 38 -16.11 -0.79 2.19
N MET A 39 -16.51 -1.87 2.86
CA MET A 39 -15.66 -2.65 3.77
C MET A 39 -14.39 -3.17 3.09
N MET A 40 -14.47 -3.56 1.81
CA MET A 40 -13.34 -4.10 1.04
C MET A 40 -12.29 -3.02 0.76
N ASP A 41 -12.72 -1.83 0.38
CA ASP A 41 -11.81 -0.74 0.01
C ASP A 41 -11.06 -0.21 1.23
N VAL A 42 -11.73 -0.18 2.39
CA VAL A 42 -11.12 0.14 3.68
C VAL A 42 -10.09 -0.93 4.06
N MET A 43 -10.38 -2.22 3.86
CA MET A 43 -9.43 -3.30 4.13
C MET A 43 -8.18 -3.20 3.24
N PHE A 44 -8.35 -2.86 1.95
CA PHE A 44 -7.22 -2.61 1.04
C PHE A 44 -6.41 -1.38 1.45
N LEU A 45 -7.08 -0.29 1.84
CA LEU A 45 -6.42 0.94 2.31
C LEU A 45 -5.59 0.67 3.55
N VAL A 46 -6.16 -0.01 4.56
CA VAL A 46 -5.49 -0.34 5.82
C VAL A 46 -4.31 -1.28 5.57
N SER A 47 -4.49 -2.29 4.71
CA SER A 47 -3.41 -3.21 4.35
C SER A 47 -2.24 -2.50 3.66
N ALA A 48 -2.53 -1.61 2.70
CA ALA A 48 -1.50 -0.83 2.02
C ALA A 48 -0.75 0.10 2.99
N LEU A 49 -1.47 0.70 3.94
CA LEU A 49 -0.92 1.60 4.95
C LEU A 49 -0.01 0.84 5.95
N LEU A 50 -0.39 -0.37 6.35
CA LEU A 50 0.44 -1.25 7.19
C LEU A 50 1.75 -1.64 6.49
N ILE A 51 1.69 -1.98 5.19
CA ILE A 51 2.88 -2.31 4.40
C ILE A 51 3.82 -1.10 4.32
N LEU A 52 3.31 0.09 4.01
CA LEU A 52 4.10 1.32 4.00
C LEU A 52 4.74 1.62 5.36
N TYR A 53 3.99 1.41 6.45
CA TYR A 53 4.50 1.60 7.81
C TYR A 53 5.64 0.61 8.14
N MET A 54 5.48 -0.68 7.81
CA MET A 54 6.52 -1.68 8.02
C MET A 54 7.78 -1.38 7.20
N ILE A 55 7.63 -0.99 5.93
CA ILE A 55 8.78 -0.61 5.10
C ILE A 55 9.49 0.60 5.69
N ARG A 56 8.73 1.62 6.13
CA ARG A 56 9.30 2.81 6.81
C ARG A 56 10.09 2.42 8.07
N GLN A 57 9.55 1.56 8.92
CA GLN A 57 10.25 1.07 10.11
C GLN A 57 11.54 0.33 9.73
N CYS A 58 11.50 -0.51 8.70
CA CYS A 58 12.67 -1.23 8.20
C CYS A 58 13.78 -0.28 7.70
N PHE A 59 13.41 0.85 7.09
CA PHE A 59 14.36 1.89 6.69
C PHE A 59 14.91 2.72 7.86
N VAL A 60 14.11 2.97 8.90
CA VAL A 60 14.53 3.68 10.12
C VAL A 60 15.50 2.81 10.91
N GLU A 61 15.18 1.54 11.13
CA GLU A 61 16.02 0.56 11.84
C GLU A 61 17.34 0.29 11.09
N SER A 62 17.34 0.37 9.75
CA SER A 62 18.55 0.15 8.95
C SER A 62 19.52 1.35 8.94
N ARG A 63 19.22 2.45 9.64
CA ARG A 63 20.04 3.67 9.69
C ARG A 63 20.88 3.73 10.95
#